data_AF-A0A7C6V7Q1-F1
#
_entry.id   AF-A0A7C6V7Q1-F1
#
_cell.length_a   1.000
_cell.length_b   1.000
_cell.length_c   1.000
_cell.angle_alpha   90.00
_cell.angle_beta   90.00
_cell.angle_gamma   90.00
#
_symmetry.space_group_name_H-M   'P 1'
#
loop_
_entity.id
_entity.type
_entity.pdbx_description
1 polymer ?
#
loop_
_entity_poly.entity_id
_entity_poly.type
_entity_poly.pdbx_seq_one_letter_code
_entity_poly.pdbx_strand_id
1 'polypeptide(L)'
;MSRDFSKALAENICRYRKIANLTHEMLAMLVGVAAEKVREWESNKSLPHAGLLPDIARVLGVSIEELYGLRREARTPPSAELPWEDDNKLRAVIYKGRRLVECFDESVRSFTFTYEGEALNVESWCDIYCGLPDFCSGTMGIKGNAVAGFNIYCGNINGNASAGRDINCRHILQNATAGRDVNCSGLGGMLKAGRSRKAL
;
A
#
# COMPACT_ATOMS: atom_id res chain seq x y z
N MET A 1 3.44 -24.97 20.05
CA MET A 1 4.83 -24.82 19.60
C MET A 1 5.50 -23.77 20.47
N SER A 2 6.54 -24.14 21.23
CA SER A 2 7.29 -23.21 22.07
C SER A 2 8.11 -22.29 21.16
N ARG A 3 7.91 -20.97 21.23
CA ARG A 3 8.78 -20.01 20.55
C ARG A 3 10.08 -19.90 21.36
N ASP A 4 11.22 -20.21 20.74
CA ASP A 4 12.52 -20.03 21.38
C ASP A 4 12.92 -18.55 21.36
N PHE A 5 12.49 -17.83 22.39
CA PHE A 5 12.76 -16.40 22.58
C PHE A 5 14.26 -16.07 22.63
N SER A 6 15.09 -17.00 23.12
CA SER A 6 16.55 -16.85 23.17
C SER A 6 17.16 -16.73 21.78
N LYS A 7 16.76 -17.60 20.87
CA LYS A 7 17.24 -17.61 19.49
C LYS A 7 16.79 -16.36 18.73
N ALA A 8 15.51 -15.99 18.88
CA ALA A 8 14.97 -14.78 18.26
C ALA A 8 15.71 -13.51 18.74
N LEU A 9 16.01 -13.44 20.04
CA LEU A 9 16.76 -12.32 20.62
C LEU A 9 18.18 -12.20 20.04
N ALA A 10 18.91 -13.32 19.97
CA ALA A 10 20.26 -13.38 19.40
C ALA A 10 20.30 -12.90 17.93
N GLU A 11 19.37 -13.41 17.12
CA GLU A 11 19.25 -13.06 15.70
C GLU A 11 18.88 -11.58 15.51
N ASN A 12 17.96 -11.06 16.31
CA ASN A 12 17.52 -9.67 16.23
C ASN A 12 18.60 -8.68 16.67
N ILE A 13 19.36 -8.98 17.74
CA ILE A 13 20.49 -8.14 18.15
C ILE A 13 21.51 -8.03 17.01
N CYS A 14 21.86 -9.15 16.39
CA CYS A 14 22.77 -9.17 15.24
C CYS A 14 22.22 -8.37 14.05
N ARG A 15 20.94 -8.56 13.73
CA ARG A 15 20.26 -7.86 12.64
C ARG A 15 20.25 -6.35 12.84
N TYR A 16 19.76 -5.88 13.98
CA TYR A 16 19.63 -4.45 14.26
C TYR A 16 20.99 -3.77 14.42
N ARG A 17 21.99 -4.46 14.98
CA ARG A 17 23.37 -3.95 15.02
C ARG A 17 23.90 -3.66 13.62
N LYS A 18 23.70 -4.59 12.67
CA LYS A 18 24.10 -4.41 11.27
C LYS A 18 23.35 -3.26 10.59
N ILE A 19 22.04 -3.13 10.83
CA ILE A 19 21.22 -2.03 10.29
C ILE A 19 21.69 -0.68 10.82
N ALA A 20 22.05 -0.62 12.10
CA ALA A 20 22.60 0.57 12.75
C ALA A 20 24.08 0.84 12.39
N ASN A 21 24.70 0.03 11.52
CA ASN A 21 26.12 0.11 11.16
C ASN A 21 27.09 0.12 12.36
N LEU A 22 26.74 -0.57 13.45
CA LEU A 22 27.56 -0.64 14.65
C LEU A 22 28.49 -1.86 14.62
N THR A 23 29.75 -1.72 15.05
CA THR A 23 30.61 -2.88 15.34
C THR A 23 30.23 -3.51 16.68
N HIS A 24 30.74 -4.71 16.96
CA HIS A 24 30.55 -5.35 18.27
C HIS A 24 31.11 -4.48 19.40
N GLU A 25 32.26 -3.84 19.17
CA GLU A 25 32.93 -2.95 20.11
C GLU A 25 32.12 -1.67 20.36
N MET A 26 31.56 -1.08 19.30
CA MET A 26 30.74 0.13 19.42
C MET A 26 29.45 -0.14 20.19
N LEU A 27 28.75 -1.23 19.89
CA LEU A 27 27.54 -1.61 20.63
C LEU A 27 27.87 -1.90 22.11
N ALA A 28 28.96 -2.63 22.36
CA ALA A 28 29.39 -2.96 23.71
C ALA A 28 29.76 -1.72 24.53
N MET A 29 30.47 -0.76 23.92
CA MET A 29 30.82 0.51 24.53
C MET A 29 29.58 1.33 24.90
N LEU A 30 28.58 1.39 24.00
CA LEU A 30 27.35 2.15 24.22
C LEU A 30 26.43 1.53 25.29
N VAL A 31 26.46 0.20 25.42
CA VAL A 31 25.69 -0.54 26.45
C VAL A 31 26.46 -0.68 27.78
N GLY A 32 27.77 -0.41 27.78
CA GLY A 32 28.62 -0.54 28.97
C GLY A 32 29.04 -1.97 29.29
N VAL A 33 29.25 -2.81 28.27
CA VAL A 33 29.70 -4.21 28.40
C VAL A 33 30.96 -4.49 27.59
N ALA A 34 31.58 -5.66 27.80
CA ALA A 34 32.69 -6.11 26.97
C ALA A 34 32.17 -6.62 25.60
N ALA A 35 32.94 -6.38 24.53
CA ALA A 35 32.59 -6.81 23.16
C ALA A 35 32.40 -8.33 23.03
N GLU A 36 33.09 -9.11 23.88
CA GLU A 36 32.92 -10.57 23.96
C GLU A 36 31.49 -10.96 24.33
N LYS A 37 30.84 -10.23 25.25
CA LYS A 37 29.45 -10.50 25.64
C LYS A 37 28.49 -10.31 24.47
N VAL A 38 28.70 -9.28 23.66
CA VAL A 38 27.88 -9.03 22.46
C VAL A 38 28.01 -10.18 21.46
N ARG A 39 29.22 -10.71 21.24
CA ARG A 39 29.44 -11.88 20.37
C ARG A 39 28.75 -13.14 20.89
N GLU A 40 28.74 -13.35 22.20
CA GLU A 40 28.04 -14.47 22.81
C GLU A 40 26.53 -14.35 22.69
N TRP A 41 25.98 -13.13 22.82
CA TRP A 41 24.55 -12.86 22.62
C TRP A 41 24.14 -13.17 21.18
N GLU A 42 24.90 -12.68 20.20
CA GLU A 42 24.60 -12.92 18.78
C GLU A 42 24.75 -14.38 18.35
N SER A 43 25.57 -15.16 19.06
CA SER A 43 25.74 -16.60 18.82
C SER A 43 24.80 -17.49 19.63
N ASN A 44 23.85 -16.89 20.36
CA ASN A 44 22.90 -17.58 21.24
C ASN A 44 23.60 -18.45 22.33
N LYS A 45 24.85 -18.11 22.67
CA LYS A 45 25.64 -18.79 23.72
C LYS A 45 25.31 -18.28 25.11
N SER A 46 25.01 -16.99 25.22
CA SER A 46 24.59 -16.36 26.47
C SER A 46 23.45 -15.37 26.22
N LEU A 47 22.66 -15.12 27.25
CA LEU A 47 21.55 -14.17 27.19
C LEU A 47 21.98 -12.85 27.86
N PRO A 48 21.63 -11.68 27.29
CA PRO A 48 21.80 -10.42 27.99
C PRO A 48 20.94 -10.41 29.25
N HIS A 49 21.49 -9.85 30.32
CA HIS A 49 20.74 -9.68 31.57
C HIS A 49 19.52 -8.78 31.33
N ALA A 50 18.39 -9.07 32.00
CA ALA A 50 17.14 -8.34 31.79
C ALA A 50 17.29 -6.81 31.96
N GLY A 51 18.17 -6.38 32.86
CA GLY A 51 18.48 -4.97 33.08
C GLY A 51 19.22 -4.26 31.94
N LEU A 52 19.88 -4.99 31.04
CA LEU A 52 20.62 -4.42 29.89
C LEU A 52 19.77 -4.30 28.63
N LEU A 53 18.63 -5.00 28.58
CA LEU A 53 17.73 -4.99 27.43
C LEU A 53 17.22 -3.58 27.07
N PRO A 54 16.83 -2.71 28.02
CA PRO A 54 16.41 -1.35 27.69
C PRO A 54 17.53 -0.53 27.04
N ASP A 55 18.78 -0.73 27.47
CA ASP A 55 19.94 -0.03 26.92
C ASP A 55 20.29 -0.52 25.52
N ILE A 56 20.27 -1.84 25.31
CA ILE A 56 20.45 -2.47 24.00
C ILE A 56 19.36 -1.97 23.03
N ALA A 57 18.10 -1.97 23.45
CA ALA A 57 16.96 -1.49 22.67
C ALA A 57 17.16 -0.02 22.25
N ARG A 58 17.53 0.83 23.22
CA ARG A 58 17.79 2.27 23.00
C ARG A 58 18.93 2.53 22.03
N VAL A 59 20.05 1.81 22.16
CA VAL A 59 21.21 1.96 21.27
C VAL A 59 20.90 1.48 19.85
N LEU A 60 20.12 0.40 19.73
CA LEU A 60 19.73 -0.17 18.45
C LEU A 60 18.53 0.54 17.80
N GLY A 61 17.90 1.49 18.49
CA GLY A 61 16.76 2.25 17.98
C GLY A 61 15.47 1.42 17.85
N VAL A 62 15.31 0.39 18.66
CA VAL A 62 14.16 -0.53 18.64
C VAL A 62 13.51 -0.64 20.02
N SER A 63 12.31 -1.19 20.07
CA SER A 63 11.63 -1.57 21.30
C SER A 63 12.13 -2.92 21.85
N ILE A 64 11.92 -3.16 23.14
CA ILE A 64 12.27 -4.45 23.78
C ILE A 64 11.46 -5.58 23.14
N GLU A 65 10.21 -5.31 22.77
CA GLU A 65 9.34 -6.23 22.07
C GLU A 65 9.91 -6.63 20.70
N GLU A 66 10.41 -5.67 19.92
CA GLU A 66 11.07 -5.93 18.64
C GLU A 66 12.34 -6.78 18.81
N LEU A 67 13.12 -6.57 19.88
CA LEU A 67 14.27 -7.42 20.20
C LEU A 67 13.85 -8.88 20.42
N TYR A 68 12.73 -9.12 21.12
CA TYR A 68 12.21 -10.48 21.33
C TYR A 68 11.48 -11.06 20.11
N GLY A 69 11.45 -10.36 18.98
CA GLY A 69 10.67 -10.77 17.81
C GLY A 69 9.16 -10.70 18.07
N LEU A 70 8.75 -10.03 19.15
CA LEU A 70 7.38 -9.61 19.41
C LEU A 70 7.13 -8.36 18.59
N ARG A 71 7.23 -8.49 17.27
CA ARG A 71 6.66 -7.48 16.38
C ARG A 71 5.18 -7.45 16.75
N ARG A 72 4.74 -6.35 17.35
CA ARG A 72 3.34 -5.95 17.20
C ARG A 72 3.14 -5.99 15.69
N GLU A 73 2.41 -6.99 15.18
CA GLU A 73 1.55 -6.72 14.03
C GLU A 73 0.98 -5.36 14.33
N ALA A 74 1.28 -4.39 13.46
CA ALA A 74 0.99 -2.98 13.70
C ALA A 74 -0.37 -2.98 14.37
N ARG A 75 -0.45 -2.55 15.63
CA ARG A 75 -1.75 -2.32 16.22
C ARG A 75 -2.31 -1.24 15.32
N THR A 76 -3.11 -1.63 14.35
CA THR A 76 -4.04 -0.75 13.69
C THR A 76 -4.70 -0.06 14.87
N PRO A 77 -4.50 1.26 15.08
CA PRO A 77 -5.33 1.95 16.06
C PRO A 77 -6.76 1.50 15.76
N PRO A 78 -7.57 1.08 16.76
CA PRO A 78 -8.90 0.50 16.52
C PRO A 78 -9.59 1.39 15.51
N SER A 79 -9.58 0.90 14.27
CA SER A 79 -9.83 1.73 13.14
C SER A 79 -11.32 2.04 13.23
N ALA A 80 -11.72 3.19 12.69
CA ALA A 80 -12.98 3.12 11.98
C ALA A 80 -12.76 2.03 10.94
N GLU A 81 -13.19 0.79 11.24
CA GLU A 81 -12.97 -0.39 10.42
C GLU A 81 -13.33 0.00 9.00
N LEU A 82 -12.32 0.08 8.15
CA LEU A 82 -12.55 0.34 6.75
C LEU A 82 -13.30 -0.89 6.22
N PRO A 83 -14.35 -0.71 5.41
CA PRO A 83 -15.24 -1.82 5.01
C PRO A 83 -14.59 -2.81 4.03
N TRP A 84 -13.27 -2.79 3.86
CA TRP A 84 -12.53 -3.64 2.94
C TRP A 84 -11.32 -4.30 3.60
N GLU A 85 -11.04 -5.52 3.16
CA GLU A 85 -9.87 -6.33 3.52
C GLU A 85 -8.59 -5.87 2.79
N ASP A 86 -7.43 -6.33 3.26
CA ASP A 86 -6.13 -6.11 2.62
C ASP A 86 -6.00 -6.94 1.31
N ASP A 87 -6.58 -6.43 0.23
CA ASP A 87 -6.69 -7.09 -1.08
C ASP A 87 -5.72 -6.57 -2.16
N ASN A 88 -4.68 -5.84 -1.76
CA ASN A 88 -3.70 -5.19 -2.66
C ASN A 88 -4.31 -4.21 -3.69
N LYS A 89 -5.54 -3.72 -3.48
CA LYS A 89 -6.10 -2.63 -4.29
C LYS A 89 -5.78 -1.28 -3.68
N LEU A 90 -5.33 -0.36 -4.54
CA LEU A 90 -5.20 1.04 -4.19
C LEU A 90 -6.58 1.70 -4.16
N ARG A 91 -6.97 2.29 -3.01
CA ARG A 91 -8.25 3.00 -2.82
C ARG A 91 -7.99 4.44 -2.40
N ALA A 92 -8.64 5.39 -3.05
CA ALA A 92 -8.71 6.78 -2.61
C ALA A 92 -10.06 7.03 -1.94
N VAL A 93 -10.06 7.47 -0.68
CA VAL A 93 -11.27 7.58 0.15
C VAL A 93 -11.36 8.93 0.84
N ILE A 94 -12.58 9.40 1.09
CA ILE A 94 -12.83 10.69 1.72
C ILE A 94 -13.36 10.46 3.14
N TYR A 95 -12.77 11.16 4.11
CA TYR A 95 -13.25 11.21 5.49
C TYR A 95 -13.84 12.58 5.82
N LYS A 96 -15.00 12.59 6.49
CA LYS A 96 -15.54 13.78 7.15
C LYS A 96 -15.44 13.57 8.65
N GLY A 97 -14.44 14.21 9.27
CA GLY A 97 -14.07 13.90 10.65
C GLY A 97 -13.58 12.45 10.79
N ARG A 98 -14.23 11.66 11.65
CA ARG A 98 -13.90 10.23 11.87
C ARG A 98 -14.73 9.25 11.04
N ARG A 99 -15.58 9.74 10.14
CA ARG A 99 -16.49 8.90 9.33
C ARG A 99 -16.03 8.85 7.88
N LEU A 100 -15.95 7.64 7.34
CA LEU A 100 -15.79 7.39 5.91
C LEU A 100 -17.04 7.87 5.18
N VAL A 101 -16.87 8.62 4.10
CA VAL A 101 -17.96 9.10 3.24
C VAL A 101 -18.19 8.05 2.16
N GLU A 102 -19.17 7.18 2.38
CA GLU A 102 -19.56 6.10 1.44
C GLU A 102 -20.45 6.61 0.29
N CYS A 103 -21.04 7.80 0.45
CA CYS A 103 -21.91 8.41 -0.54
C CYS A 103 -21.59 9.90 -0.67
N PHE A 104 -21.35 10.37 -1.89
CA PHE A 104 -21.07 11.77 -2.17
C PHE A 104 -22.33 12.61 -1.90
N ASP A 105 -22.31 13.35 -0.79
CA ASP A 105 -23.29 14.38 -0.48
C ASP A 105 -23.03 15.63 -1.36
N GLU A 106 -24.08 16.42 -1.63
CA GLU A 106 -24.11 17.57 -2.54
C GLU A 106 -23.09 18.69 -2.21
N SER A 107 -22.38 18.55 -1.08
CA SER A 107 -21.34 19.48 -0.60
C SER A 107 -19.93 19.25 -1.19
N VAL A 108 -19.63 18.08 -1.75
CA VAL A 108 -18.33 17.80 -2.41
C VAL A 108 -18.48 17.90 -3.92
N ARG A 109 -18.07 19.04 -4.49
CA ARG A 109 -18.25 19.32 -5.93
C ARG A 109 -17.23 18.60 -6.85
N SER A 110 -16.03 18.29 -6.35
CA SER A 110 -15.01 17.53 -7.08
C SER A 110 -13.90 17.06 -6.14
N PHE A 111 -13.47 15.79 -6.26
CA PHE A 111 -12.29 15.24 -5.60
C PHE A 111 -11.45 14.53 -6.67
N THR A 112 -10.19 14.96 -6.84
CA THR A 112 -9.30 14.43 -7.88
C THR A 112 -8.13 13.72 -7.23
N PHE A 113 -8.00 12.42 -7.52
CA PHE A 113 -6.85 11.61 -7.12
C PHE A 113 -6.00 11.30 -8.35
N THR A 114 -4.78 11.82 -8.37
CA THR A 114 -3.81 11.58 -9.45
C THR A 114 -2.79 10.55 -8.97
N TYR A 115 -2.69 9.44 -9.69
CA TYR A 115 -1.70 8.40 -9.45
C TYR A 115 -0.72 8.33 -10.62
N GLU A 116 0.57 8.49 -10.33
CA GLU A 116 1.66 8.42 -11.31
C GLU A 116 2.40 7.08 -11.15
N GLY A 117 2.09 6.12 -12.02
CA GLY A 117 2.72 4.81 -12.04
C GLY A 117 1.88 3.77 -12.80
N GLU A 118 2.40 2.56 -12.93
CA GLU A 118 1.64 1.45 -13.50
C GLU A 118 0.70 0.87 -12.43
N ALA A 119 -0.62 0.91 -12.67
CA ALA A 119 -1.61 0.30 -11.79
C ALA A 119 -2.13 -1.02 -12.38
N LEU A 120 -2.18 -2.07 -11.56
CA LEU A 120 -2.77 -3.35 -11.97
C LEU A 120 -4.30 -3.29 -11.95
N ASN A 121 -4.92 -2.78 -10.90
CA ASN A 121 -6.37 -2.53 -10.83
C ASN A 121 -6.63 -1.21 -10.09
N VAL A 122 -7.65 -0.47 -10.53
CA VAL A 122 -8.03 0.81 -9.92
C VAL A 122 -9.53 0.81 -9.63
N GLU A 123 -9.90 1.16 -8.40
CA GLU A 123 -11.28 1.28 -7.95
C GLU A 123 -11.48 2.63 -7.26
N SER A 124 -12.42 3.43 -7.75
CA SER A 124 -12.76 4.74 -7.22
C SER A 124 -14.27 4.90 -7.17
N TRP A 125 -14.79 5.45 -6.07
CA TRP A 125 -16.19 5.87 -5.99
C TRP A 125 -16.47 7.15 -6.78
N CYS A 126 -15.41 7.83 -7.22
CA CYS A 126 -15.45 9.10 -7.93
C CYS A 126 -15.03 8.92 -9.39
N ASP A 127 -14.57 10.00 -10.03
CA ASP A 127 -13.89 9.90 -11.33
C ASP A 127 -12.50 9.23 -11.19
N ILE A 128 -12.04 8.59 -12.25
CA ILE A 128 -10.66 8.12 -12.41
C ILE A 128 -10.00 8.90 -13.56
N TYR A 129 -8.82 9.45 -13.31
CA TYR A 129 -7.95 10.05 -14.33
C TYR A 129 -6.62 9.30 -14.37
N CYS A 130 -6.29 8.68 -15.51
CA CYS A 130 -5.00 8.04 -15.74
C CYS A 130 -4.24 8.75 -16.85
N GLY A 131 -3.25 9.55 -16.46
CA GLY A 131 -2.34 10.25 -17.38
C GLY A 131 -2.60 11.74 -17.47
N LEU A 132 -1.54 12.45 -17.84
CA LEU A 132 -1.55 13.88 -18.16
C LEU A 132 -2.31 14.13 -19.49
N PRO A 133 -2.74 15.38 -19.77
CA PRO A 133 -3.62 15.70 -20.90
C PRO A 133 -2.99 15.50 -22.29
N ASP A 134 -1.71 15.11 -22.36
CA ASP A 134 -1.02 14.86 -23.60
C ASP A 134 -1.32 13.44 -24.08
N PHE A 135 -2.31 13.37 -24.97
CA PHE A 135 -2.87 12.20 -25.63
C PHE A 135 -1.85 11.33 -26.42
N CYS A 136 -0.54 11.35 -26.16
CA CYS A 136 0.48 10.78 -27.07
C CYS A 136 1.58 9.90 -26.44
N SER A 137 1.73 9.73 -25.13
CA SER A 137 2.65 8.68 -24.63
C SER A 137 1.85 7.40 -24.39
N GLY A 138 1.92 6.46 -25.33
CA GLY A 138 1.27 5.14 -25.28
C GLY A 138 1.76 4.21 -24.16
N THR A 139 2.23 4.76 -23.04
CA THR A 139 2.98 4.07 -21.99
C THR A 139 2.30 4.10 -20.63
N MET A 140 1.26 4.93 -20.42
CA MET A 140 0.53 5.00 -19.15
C MET A 140 -0.91 4.50 -19.34
N GLY A 141 -1.21 3.39 -18.68
CA GLY A 141 -2.51 2.74 -18.74
C GLY A 141 -2.71 1.76 -17.57
N ILE A 142 -3.95 1.35 -17.36
CA ILE A 142 -4.29 0.36 -16.33
C ILE A 142 -4.02 -1.03 -16.93
N LYS A 143 -3.15 -1.82 -16.28
CA LYS A 143 -2.78 -3.17 -16.74
C LYS A 143 -3.88 -4.22 -16.54
N GLY A 144 -4.84 -3.94 -15.69
CA GLY A 144 -6.02 -4.76 -15.43
C GLY A 144 -7.29 -3.94 -15.46
N ASN A 145 -8.13 -4.02 -14.43
CA ASN A 145 -9.48 -3.47 -14.46
C ASN A 145 -9.57 -2.06 -13.85
N ALA A 146 -10.49 -1.25 -14.38
CA ALA A 146 -10.81 0.08 -13.92
C ALA A 146 -12.29 0.16 -13.54
N VAL A 147 -12.61 0.55 -12.30
CA VAL A 147 -13.99 0.73 -11.84
C VAL A 147 -14.16 2.11 -11.21
N ALA A 148 -15.02 2.94 -11.80
CA ALA A 148 -15.36 4.28 -11.31
C ALA A 148 -16.84 4.41 -10.97
N GLY A 149 -17.17 5.10 -9.89
CA GLY A 149 -18.55 5.46 -9.56
C GLY A 149 -19.14 6.51 -10.51
N PHE A 150 -18.31 7.38 -11.09
CA PHE A 150 -18.74 8.39 -12.05
C PHE A 150 -18.10 8.19 -13.42
N ASN A 151 -16.98 8.83 -13.74
CA ASN A 151 -16.36 8.77 -15.06
C ASN A 151 -14.96 8.13 -15.04
N ILE A 152 -14.54 7.56 -16.17
CA ILE A 152 -13.16 7.11 -16.39
C ILE A 152 -12.54 7.92 -17.52
N TYR A 153 -11.37 8.52 -17.27
CA TYR A 153 -10.55 9.23 -18.24
C TYR A 153 -9.14 8.65 -18.23
N CYS A 154 -8.87 7.64 -19.06
CA CYS A 154 -7.57 6.94 -19.04
C CYS A 154 -7.05 6.70 -20.46
N GLY A 155 -5.72 6.58 -20.62
CA GLY A 155 -5.12 6.20 -21.90
C GLY A 155 -5.55 4.81 -22.35
N ASN A 156 -4.83 3.77 -21.90
CA ASN A 156 -5.14 2.37 -22.23
C ASN A 156 -5.62 1.62 -20.99
N ILE A 157 -6.61 0.72 -21.15
CA ILE A 157 -7.06 -0.22 -20.12
C ILE A 157 -6.96 -1.62 -20.69
N ASN A 158 -6.08 -2.45 -20.12
CA ASN A 158 -5.85 -3.80 -20.62
C ASN A 158 -6.89 -4.82 -20.12
N GLY A 159 -7.62 -4.49 -19.05
CA GLY A 159 -8.73 -5.28 -18.53
C GLY A 159 -10.09 -4.66 -18.87
N ASN A 160 -11.06 -4.85 -17.97
CA ASN A 160 -12.41 -4.32 -18.09
C ASN A 160 -12.49 -2.90 -17.52
N ALA A 161 -13.30 -2.06 -18.15
CA ALA A 161 -13.60 -0.72 -17.68
C ALA A 161 -15.09 -0.63 -17.30
N SER A 162 -15.39 -0.18 -16.08
CA SER A 162 -16.76 0.01 -15.59
C SER A 162 -16.93 1.40 -14.97
N ALA A 163 -17.86 2.20 -15.49
CA ALA A 163 -18.15 3.53 -14.97
C ALA A 163 -19.65 3.74 -14.73
N GLY A 164 -20.02 4.41 -13.64
CA GLY A 164 -21.42 4.75 -13.38
C GLY A 164 -22.00 5.79 -14.35
N ARG A 165 -21.17 6.58 -15.03
CA ARG A 165 -21.54 7.57 -16.05
C ARG A 165 -20.79 7.33 -17.36
N ASP A 166 -19.69 8.03 -17.61
CA ASP A 166 -19.04 8.06 -18.92
C ASP A 166 -17.63 7.42 -18.89
N ILE A 167 -17.27 6.67 -19.93
CA ILE A 167 -15.91 6.16 -20.14
C ILE A 167 -15.30 6.87 -21.33
N ASN A 168 -14.20 7.58 -21.11
CA ASN A 168 -13.40 8.24 -22.13
C ASN A 168 -11.99 7.67 -22.09
N CYS A 169 -11.72 6.68 -22.93
CA CYS A 169 -10.39 6.04 -22.98
C CYS A 169 -9.88 5.90 -24.40
N ARG A 170 -8.57 5.77 -24.60
CA ARG A 170 -8.02 5.49 -25.94
C ARG A 170 -8.34 4.07 -26.36
N HIS A 171 -7.88 3.08 -25.59
CA HIS A 171 -8.12 1.67 -25.87
C HIS A 171 -8.56 0.91 -24.63
N ILE A 172 -9.55 0.01 -24.79
CA ILE A 172 -9.99 -0.93 -23.77
C ILE A 172 -9.88 -2.33 -24.37
N LEU A 173 -8.96 -3.16 -23.87
CA LEU A 173 -8.69 -4.48 -24.47
C LEU A 173 -9.79 -5.51 -24.20
N GLN A 174 -10.55 -5.36 -23.11
CA GLN A 174 -11.67 -6.26 -22.78
C GLN A 174 -13.01 -5.52 -22.85
N ASN A 175 -13.88 -5.69 -21.85
CA ASN A 175 -15.25 -5.15 -21.88
C ASN A 175 -15.30 -3.74 -21.30
N ALA A 176 -16.22 -2.93 -21.83
CA ALA A 176 -16.50 -1.59 -21.34
C ALA A 176 -17.98 -1.49 -20.94
N THR A 177 -18.25 -1.09 -19.70
CA THR A 177 -19.61 -0.85 -19.19
C THR A 177 -19.72 0.57 -18.65
N ALA A 178 -20.60 1.38 -19.22
CA ALA A 178 -20.86 2.75 -18.78
C ALA A 178 -22.36 2.98 -18.57
N GLY A 179 -22.73 3.71 -17.52
CA GLY A 179 -24.12 4.10 -17.28
C GLY A 179 -24.68 5.07 -18.32
N ARG A 180 -23.81 5.79 -19.05
CA ARG A 180 -24.16 6.74 -20.11
C ARG A 180 -23.39 6.45 -21.39
N ASP A 181 -22.25 7.09 -21.62
CA ASP A 181 -21.53 7.06 -22.89
C ASP A 181 -20.17 6.38 -22.76
N VAL A 182 -19.74 5.68 -23.82
CA VAL A 182 -18.38 5.15 -23.95
C VAL A 182 -17.77 5.74 -25.21
N ASN A 183 -16.70 6.52 -25.04
CA ASN A 183 -15.88 7.08 -26.09
C ASN A 183 -14.50 6.41 -26.03
N CYS A 184 -14.24 5.54 -27.01
CA CYS A 184 -12.92 4.97 -27.17
C CYS A 184 -12.55 4.74 -28.63
N SER A 185 -11.24 4.81 -28.91
CA SER A 185 -10.66 4.59 -30.23
C SER A 185 -10.45 3.10 -30.55
N GLY A 186 -10.62 2.22 -29.57
CA GLY A 186 -10.60 0.78 -29.80
C GLY A 186 -11.10 0.00 -28.59
N LEU A 187 -11.98 -0.96 -28.86
CA LEU A 187 -12.52 -1.88 -27.88
C LEU A 187 -12.30 -3.32 -28.34
N GLY A 188 -11.64 -4.13 -27.53
CA GLY A 188 -11.39 -5.54 -27.82
C GLY A 188 -12.52 -6.48 -27.41
N GLY A 189 -13.38 -6.08 -26.47
CA GLY A 189 -14.49 -6.88 -25.96
C GLY A 189 -15.87 -6.25 -26.15
N MET A 190 -16.81 -6.59 -25.27
CA MET A 190 -18.20 -6.17 -25.35
C MET A 190 -18.41 -4.75 -24.81
N LEU A 191 -19.19 -3.94 -25.53
CA LEU A 191 -19.59 -2.59 -25.12
C LEU A 191 -21.01 -2.58 -24.55
N LYS A 192 -21.18 -2.09 -23.32
CA LYS A 192 -22.49 -1.78 -22.72
C LYS A 192 -22.51 -0.31 -22.31
N ALA A 193 -23.33 0.49 -22.99
CA ALA A 193 -23.54 1.91 -22.67
C ALA A 193 -25.05 2.18 -22.50
N GLY A 194 -25.42 2.96 -21.49
CA GLY A 194 -26.82 3.24 -21.15
C GLY A 194 -27.51 4.29 -22.02
N ARG A 195 -26.78 5.19 -22.69
CA ARG A 195 -27.37 6.24 -23.54
C ARG A 195 -26.87 6.25 -24.99
N SER A 196 -25.56 6.33 -25.25
CA SER A 196 -25.07 6.38 -26.63
C SER A 196 -23.79 5.57 -26.85
N ARG A 197 -23.70 4.97 -28.04
CA ARG A 197 -22.59 4.13 -28.49
C ARG A 197 -21.79 4.89 -29.53
N LYS A 198 -20.56 5.31 -29.21
CA LYS A 198 -19.60 5.80 -30.21
C LYS A 198 -18.23 5.15 -29.98
N ALA A 199 -18.02 4.01 -30.66
CA ALA A 199 -16.67 3.59 -31.01
C ALA A 199 -16.27 4.39 -32.26
N LEU A 200 -15.21 5.19 -32.18
CA LEU A 200 -14.63 5.91 -33.32
C LEU A 200 -13.40 5.16 -33.83
#